data_AF-S2ET17-F1
#
_entry.id   AF-S2ET17-F1
#
_cell.length_a   1.000
_cell.length_b   1.000
_cell.length_c   1.000
_cell.angle_alpha   90.00
_cell.angle_beta   90.00
_cell.angle_gamma   90.00
#
_symmetry.space_group_name_H-M   'P 1'
#
loop_
_entity.id
_entity.type
_entity.pdbx_description
1 polymer ?
#
loop_
_entity_poly.entity_id
_entity_poly.type
_entity_poly.pdbx_seq_one_letter_code
_entity_poly.pdbx_strand_id
1 'polypeptide(L)'
;MFNSAEEFLGGYRVQVATLPEFPQIGEKSQILFRVGDSDFNEVDHFTMGIRFFYNDQQIDAISPEYHKGGHYEVDYVWKNPGNHIVKVDLYDMDGNPGILTYSFNMSTQSPFGYIFIIAITIGAITLGVVVSYIYLPKLLQFKTKS
;
A
#
# COMPACT_ATOMS: atom_id res chain seq x y z
N MET A 1 10.33 -2.59 0.85
CA MET A 1 9.38 -3.19 -0.11
C MET A 1 8.08 -2.43 0.02
N PHE A 2 7.44 -2.12 -1.11
CA PHE A 2 6.17 -1.39 -1.13
C PHE A 2 5.06 -2.33 -0.65
N ASN A 3 4.31 -1.91 0.37
CA ASN A 3 3.24 -2.64 1.10
C ASN A 3 3.35 -4.17 1.14
N SER A 4 4.57 -4.65 1.36
CA SER A 4 4.89 -6.03 1.66
C SER A 4 6.07 -6.00 2.62
N ALA A 5 5.90 -6.58 3.79
CA ALA A 5 6.92 -6.56 4.84
C ALA A 5 6.82 -7.81 5.70
N GLU A 6 7.89 -8.07 6.43
CA GLU A 6 7.93 -9.15 7.40
C GLU A 6 8.73 -8.74 8.63
N GLU A 7 8.33 -9.28 9.77
CA GLU A 7 8.97 -9.04 11.05
C GLU A 7 8.94 -10.33 11.88
N PHE A 8 10.00 -10.54 12.65
CA PHE A 8 10.17 -11.69 13.55
C PHE A 8 10.17 -11.21 14.99
N LEU A 9 9.32 -11.80 15.83
CA LEU A 9 9.20 -11.46 17.24
C LEU A 9 8.72 -12.66 18.04
N GLY A 10 9.32 -12.90 19.22
CA GLY A 10 8.87 -13.97 20.13
C GLY A 10 8.90 -15.38 19.52
N GLY A 11 9.78 -15.65 18.55
CA GLY A 11 9.84 -16.95 17.88
C GLY A 11 8.82 -17.13 16.74
N TYR A 12 8.04 -16.10 16.45
CA TYR A 12 7.07 -16.07 15.35
C TYR A 12 7.46 -15.05 14.30
N ARG A 13 6.89 -15.24 13.11
CA ARG A 13 7.06 -14.38 11.95
C ARG A 13 5.68 -13.96 11.46
N VAL A 14 5.52 -12.66 11.24
CA VAL A 14 4.35 -12.10 10.56
C VAL A 14 4.81 -11.45 9.26
N GLN A 15 4.22 -11.91 8.16
CA GLN A 15 4.31 -11.24 6.87
C GLN A 15 2.99 -10.54 6.59
N VAL A 16 3.06 -9.37 5.96
CA VAL A 16 1.89 -8.63 5.53
C VAL A 16 2.08 -8.14 4.11
N ALA A 17 1.02 -8.13 3.32
CA ALA A 17 0.97 -7.54 1.99
C ALA A 17 -0.38 -6.85 1.73
N THR A 18 -0.46 -5.95 0.75
CA THR A 18 -1.75 -5.39 0.28
C THR A 18 -2.02 -5.69 -1.19
N LEU A 19 -3.30 -5.85 -1.53
CA LEU A 19 -3.78 -5.96 -2.91
C LEU A 19 -4.87 -4.89 -3.17
N PRO A 20 -4.66 -3.95 -4.12
CA PRO A 20 -3.44 -3.74 -4.89
C PRO A 20 -2.23 -3.37 -4.01
N GLU A 21 -1.01 -3.55 -4.54
CA GLU A 21 0.24 -3.20 -3.85
C GLU A 21 0.26 -1.73 -3.41
N PHE A 22 -0.46 -0.86 -4.12
CA PHE A 22 -0.72 0.52 -3.72
C PHE A 22 -2.22 0.73 -3.54
N PRO A 23 -2.73 0.63 -2.30
CA PRO A 23 -4.13 0.86 -2.00
C PRO A 23 -4.58 2.25 -2.44
N GLN A 24 -5.77 2.31 -3.03
CA GLN A 24 -6.41 3.54 -3.46
C GLN A 24 -7.22 4.14 -2.32
N ILE A 25 -7.23 5.46 -2.23
CA ILE A 25 -8.01 6.16 -1.20
C ILE A 25 -9.49 6.08 -1.52
N GLY A 26 -10.28 5.68 -0.52
CA GLY A 26 -11.73 5.53 -0.64
C GLY A 26 -12.18 4.25 -1.36
N GLU A 27 -11.24 3.41 -1.81
CA GLU A 27 -11.56 2.12 -2.42
C GLU A 27 -11.19 0.98 -1.48
N LYS A 28 -11.83 -0.17 -1.67
CA LYS A 28 -11.47 -1.39 -0.97
C LYS A 28 -10.11 -1.89 -1.44
N SER A 29 -9.27 -2.24 -0.47
CA SER A 29 -8.05 -3.01 -0.67
C SER A 29 -8.07 -4.22 0.24
N GLN A 30 -7.44 -5.30 -0.18
CA GLN A 30 -7.25 -6.48 0.64
C GLN A 30 -5.91 -6.38 1.35
N ILE A 31 -5.86 -6.70 2.64
CA ILE A 31 -4.63 -6.87 3.40
C ILE A 31 -4.49 -8.37 3.67
N LEU A 32 -3.35 -8.93 3.28
CA LEU A 32 -3.01 -10.33 3.44
C LEU A 32 -1.98 -10.46 4.55
N PHE A 33 -2.21 -11.38 5.47
CA PHE A 33 -1.31 -11.73 6.56
C PHE A 33 -0.92 -13.19 6.46
N ARG A 34 0.37 -13.46 6.70
CA ARG A 34 0.86 -14.82 6.89
C ARG A 34 1.63 -14.91 8.20
N VAL A 35 1.26 -15.87 9.03
CA VAL A 35 1.84 -16.15 10.33
C VAL A 35 2.55 -17.49 10.29
N GLY A 36 3.81 -17.49 10.70
CA GLY A 36 4.63 -18.69 10.78
C GLY A 36 5.54 -18.69 12.00
N ASP A 37 6.23 -19.79 12.22
CA ASP A 37 7.29 -19.90 13.22
C ASP A 37 8.64 -19.41 12.68
N SER A 38 9.67 -19.49 13.53
CA SER A 38 11.05 -19.11 13.18
C SER A 38 11.69 -20.02 12.13
N ASP A 39 11.16 -21.24 11.97
CA ASP A 39 11.64 -22.26 11.04
C ASP A 39 10.88 -22.22 9.71
N PHE A 40 10.09 -21.15 9.48
CA PHE A 40 9.29 -20.92 8.27
C PHE A 40 8.12 -21.88 8.07
N ASN A 41 7.75 -22.64 9.10
CA ASN A 41 6.51 -23.42 9.09
C ASN A 41 5.32 -22.50 9.38
N GLU A 42 4.17 -22.84 8.80
CA GLU A 42 2.93 -22.13 9.10
C GLU A 42 2.39 -22.59 10.45
N VAL A 43 1.81 -21.65 11.21
CA VAL A 43 1.12 -22.01 12.45
C VAL A 43 -0.24 -22.64 12.13
N ASP A 44 -0.68 -23.57 12.98
CA ASP A 44 -1.98 -24.22 12.81
C ASP A 44 -3.16 -23.27 13.08
N HIS A 45 -2.97 -22.29 13.97
CA HIS A 45 -3.95 -21.28 14.34
C HIS A 45 -3.29 -20.11 15.05
N PHE A 46 -4.00 -18.98 15.12
CA PHE A 46 -3.60 -17.81 15.88
C PHE A 46 -4.81 -16.93 16.20
N THR A 47 -4.67 -16.06 17.21
CA THR A 47 -5.62 -14.97 17.46
C THR A 47 -4.95 -13.64 17.12
N MET A 48 -5.55 -12.84 16.23
CA MET A 48 -4.95 -11.62 15.72
C MET A 48 -5.88 -10.42 15.82
N GLY A 49 -5.38 -9.31 16.36
CA GLY A 49 -5.99 -7.98 16.26
C GLY A 49 -5.14 -7.06 15.38
N ILE A 50 -5.77 -6.04 14.77
CA ILE A 50 -5.08 -5.08 13.89
C ILE A 50 -5.44 -3.66 14.30
N ARG A 51 -4.46 -2.76 14.36
CA ARG A 51 -4.66 -1.34 14.67
C ARG A 51 -4.00 -0.47 13.60
N PHE A 52 -4.73 0.53 13.13
CA PHE A 52 -4.28 1.44 12.08
C PHE A 52 -3.98 2.81 12.67
N PHE A 53 -2.79 3.34 12.36
CA PHE A 53 -2.32 4.64 12.81
C PHE A 53 -1.99 5.54 11.63
N TYR A 54 -2.29 6.83 11.76
CA TYR A 54 -1.92 7.89 10.83
C TYR A 54 -1.49 9.12 11.64
N ASN A 55 -0.31 9.68 11.33
CA ASN A 55 0.31 10.77 12.10
C ASN A 55 0.32 10.48 13.62
N ASP A 56 0.79 9.29 13.99
CA ASP A 56 0.89 8.80 15.37
C ASP A 56 -0.45 8.67 16.14
N GLN A 57 -1.58 8.92 15.49
CA GLN A 57 -2.91 8.75 16.06
C GLN A 57 -3.55 7.44 15.54
N GLN A 58 -4.12 6.64 16.45
CA GLN A 58 -4.92 5.49 16.06
C GLN A 58 -6.22 5.98 15.39
N ILE A 59 -6.44 5.57 14.15
CA ILE A 59 -7.61 5.98 13.34
C ILE A 59 -8.63 4.86 13.16
N ASP A 60 -8.22 3.59 13.29
CA ASP A 60 -9.10 2.44 13.14
C ASP A 60 -8.53 1.19 13.84
N ALA A 61 -9.37 0.17 14.05
CA ALA A 61 -8.95 -1.12 14.58
C ALA A 61 -9.91 -2.26 14.18
N ILE A 62 -9.34 -3.44 13.95
CA ILE A 62 -10.07 -4.71 13.82
C ILE A 62 -9.88 -5.47 15.13
N SER A 63 -10.98 -5.85 15.76
CA SER A 63 -10.97 -6.59 17.02
C SER A 63 -10.26 -7.94 16.87
N PRO A 64 -9.61 -8.45 17.93
CA PRO A 64 -8.97 -9.75 17.89
C PRO A 64 -9.93 -10.87 17.51
N GLU A 65 -9.54 -11.67 16.51
CA GLU A 65 -10.31 -12.81 16.04
C GLU A 65 -9.43 -14.07 15.95
N TYR A 66 -10.04 -15.23 16.19
CA TYR A 66 -9.38 -16.53 16.07
C TYR A 66 -9.40 -17.00 14.61
N HIS A 67 -8.23 -17.36 14.08
CA HIS A 67 -8.05 -17.84 12.71
C HIS A 67 -7.43 -19.23 12.70
N LYS A 68 -7.89 -20.07 11.78
CA LYS A 68 -7.31 -21.40 11.51
C LYS A 68 -6.36 -21.31 10.31
N GLY A 69 -5.24 -22.01 10.40
CA GLY A 69 -4.13 -21.93 9.46
C GLY A 69 -3.27 -20.68 9.67
N GLY A 70 -2.17 -20.59 8.93
CA GLY A 70 -1.21 -19.48 9.01
C GLY A 70 -1.56 -18.29 8.13
N HIS A 71 -2.77 -18.18 7.59
CA HIS A 71 -3.14 -17.11 6.65
C HIS A 71 -4.41 -16.39 7.12
N TYR A 72 -4.43 -15.07 6.95
CA TYR A 72 -5.61 -14.24 7.18
C TYR A 72 -5.70 -13.12 6.16
N GLU A 73 -6.89 -12.88 5.64
CA GLU A 73 -7.16 -11.84 4.65
C GLU A 73 -8.31 -10.96 5.13
N VAL A 74 -8.17 -9.64 4.97
CA VAL A 74 -9.20 -8.68 5.37
C VAL A 74 -9.33 -7.54 4.38
N ASP A 75 -10.58 -7.14 4.11
CA ASP A 75 -10.88 -5.94 3.35
C ASP A 75 -10.71 -4.69 4.23
N TYR A 76 -9.99 -3.69 3.74
CA TYR A 76 -9.84 -2.39 4.40
C TYR A 76 -9.92 -1.24 3.41
N VAL A 77 -10.55 -0.13 3.83
CA VAL A 77 -10.70 1.10 3.04
C VAL A 77 -9.86 2.20 3.66
N TRP A 78 -8.83 2.63 2.94
CA TRP A 78 -7.94 3.70 3.38
C TRP A 78 -8.59 5.07 3.18
N LYS A 79 -8.68 5.86 4.25
CA LYS A 79 -9.33 7.19 4.22
C LYS A 79 -8.35 8.34 4.02
N ASN A 80 -7.10 8.17 4.45
CA ASN A 80 -6.08 9.21 4.42
C ASN A 80 -4.99 8.85 3.42
N PRO A 81 -4.47 9.79 2.62
CA PRO A 81 -3.32 9.55 1.75
C PRO A 81 -2.00 9.55 2.52
N GLY A 82 -1.06 8.72 2.10
CA GLY A 82 0.32 8.70 2.59
C GLY A 82 0.65 7.46 3.41
N ASN A 83 1.62 7.61 4.31
CA ASN A 83 2.11 6.51 5.15
C ASN A 83 1.25 6.31 6.39
N HIS A 84 0.98 5.06 6.70
CA HIS A 84 0.28 4.59 7.88
C HIS A 84 1.16 3.59 8.61
N ILE A 85 0.94 3.47 9.91
CA ILE A 85 1.52 2.39 10.71
C ILE A 85 0.41 1.40 11.00
N VAL A 86 0.57 0.16 10.53
CA VAL A 86 -0.32 -0.96 10.84
C VAL A 86 0.34 -1.79 11.91
N LYS A 87 -0.27 -1.83 13.10
CA LYS A 87 0.17 -2.69 14.19
C LYS A 87 -0.65 -3.96 14.18
N VAL A 88 0.04 -5.09 14.22
CA VAL A 88 -0.57 -6.43 14.26
C VAL A 88 -0.27 -7.03 15.62
N ASP A 89 -1.31 -7.42 16.34
CA ASP A 89 -1.21 -7.98 17.69
C ASP A 89 -1.57 -9.47 17.63
N LEU A 90 -0.59 -10.35 17.88
CA LEU A 90 -0.83 -11.77 18.09
C LEU A 90 -1.01 -12.05 19.57
N TYR A 91 -2.08 -12.78 19.92
CA TYR A 91 -2.47 -13.04 21.30
C TYR A 91 -2.20 -14.48 21.70
N ASP A 92 -1.57 -14.65 22.87
CA ASP A 92 -1.38 -15.92 23.56
C ASP A 92 -0.84 -17.03 22.66
N MET A 93 0.23 -16.72 21.93
CA MET A 93 0.90 -17.68 21.06
C MET A 93 1.61 -18.76 21.89
N ASP A 94 1.73 -19.97 21.33
CA ASP A 94 2.38 -21.08 22.02
C ASP A 94 3.80 -20.71 22.52
N GLY A 95 4.03 -20.91 23.81
CA GLY A 95 5.31 -20.54 24.44
C GLY A 95 5.53 -19.04 24.69
N ASN A 96 4.61 -18.17 24.26
CA ASN A 96 4.66 -16.71 24.50
C ASN A 96 3.32 -16.19 25.04
N PRO A 97 3.06 -16.30 26.36
CA PRO A 97 1.85 -15.74 26.96
C PRO A 97 1.85 -14.21 26.84
N GLY A 98 0.70 -13.61 26.49
CA GLY A 98 0.55 -12.17 26.30
C GLY A 98 0.43 -11.76 24.83
N ILE A 99 0.89 -10.54 24.51
CA ILE A 99 0.68 -9.92 23.19
C ILE A 99 2.02 -9.69 22.51
N LEU A 100 2.17 -10.22 21.30
CA LEU A 100 3.28 -9.88 20.40
C LEU A 100 2.78 -8.83 19.39
N THR A 101 3.30 -7.61 19.51
CA THR A 101 2.94 -6.49 18.62
C THR A 101 4.00 -6.28 17.54
N TYR A 102 3.59 -6.44 16.29
CA TYR A 102 4.37 -6.17 15.09
C TYR A 102 3.98 -4.81 14.50
N SER A 103 4.89 -4.15 13.79
CA SER A 103 4.65 -2.80 13.28
C SER A 103 5.11 -2.64 11.84
N PHE A 104 4.15 -2.45 10.93
CA PHE A 104 4.40 -2.34 9.51
C PHE A 104 4.07 -0.95 8.98
N ASN A 105 4.96 -0.42 8.13
CA ASN A 105 4.67 0.80 7.37
C ASN A 105 3.89 0.44 6.10
N MET A 106 2.72 1.07 5.94
CA MET A 106 1.85 0.88 4.79
C MET A 106 1.55 2.23 4.13
N SER A 107 1.91 2.37 2.86
CA SER A 107 1.73 3.59 2.09
C SER A 107 0.61 3.43 1.06
N THR A 108 -0.39 4.30 1.12
CA THR A 108 -1.40 4.36 0.05
C THR A 108 -0.81 5.03 -1.18
N GLN A 109 -1.50 4.91 -2.32
CA GLN A 109 -1.05 5.62 -3.52
C GLN A 109 -0.92 7.12 -3.23
N SER A 110 0.22 7.68 -3.63
CA SER A 110 0.51 9.09 -3.45
C SER A 110 -0.19 9.92 -4.53
N PRO A 111 -0.77 11.09 -4.19
CA PRO A 111 -1.27 12.03 -5.20
C PRO A 111 -0.16 12.48 -6.17
N PHE A 112 1.12 12.34 -5.80
CA PHE A 112 2.25 12.69 -6.66
C PHE A 112 2.26 11.95 -8.00
N GLY A 113 1.82 10.68 -8.04
CA GLY A 113 1.83 9.90 -9.29
C GLY A 113 0.97 10.56 -10.37
N TYR A 114 -0.28 10.86 -10.05
CA TYR A 114 -1.21 11.51 -10.98
C TYR A 114 -0.77 12.95 -11.31
N ILE A 115 -0.30 13.72 -10.32
CA ILE A 115 0.21 15.08 -10.53
C ILE A 115 1.42 15.09 -11.49
N PHE A 116 2.34 14.13 -11.35
CA PHE A 116 3.51 14.01 -12.21
C PHE A 116 3.12 13.73 -13.67
N ILE A 117 2.19 12.80 -13.89
CA ILE A 117 1.69 12.49 -15.23
C ILE A 117 0.97 13.70 -15.85
N ILE A 118 0.14 14.41 -15.08
CA ILE A 118 -0.48 15.65 -15.55
C ILE A 118 0.59 16.68 -15.95
N ALA A 119 1.59 16.89 -15.10
CA ALA A 119 2.63 17.88 -15.33
C ALA A 119 3.41 17.60 -16.64
N ILE A 120 3.80 16.33 -16.86
CA ILE A 120 4.47 15.92 -18.11
C ILE A 120 3.54 16.09 -19.31
N THR A 121 2.27 15.73 -19.16
CA THR A 121 1.27 15.85 -20.24
C THR A 121 1.06 17.31 -20.65
N ILE A 122 0.90 18.21 -19.69
CA ILE A 122 0.80 19.66 -19.94
C ILE A 122 2.07 20.18 -20.62
N GLY A 123 3.25 19.77 -20.14
CA GLY A 123 4.53 20.13 -20.74
C GLY A 123 4.63 19.69 -22.21
N ALA A 124 4.28 18.43 -22.51
CA ALA A 124 4.31 17.89 -23.86
C ALA A 124 3.32 18.58 -24.80
N ILE A 125 2.09 18.84 -24.33
CA ILE A 125 1.07 19.57 -25.10
C ILE A 125 1.55 20.99 -25.42
N THR A 126 2.08 21.70 -24.42
CA THR A 126 2.56 23.08 -24.59
C THR A 126 3.68 23.14 -25.63
N LEU A 127 4.64 22.23 -25.56
CA LEU A 127 5.72 22.14 -26.56
C LEU A 127 5.16 21.83 -27.95
N GLY A 128 4.24 20.88 -28.06
CA GLY A 128 3.58 20.53 -29.32
C GLY A 128 2.84 21.72 -29.96
N VAL A 129 2.14 22.52 -29.16
CA VAL A 129 1.45 23.73 -29.62
C VAL A 129 2.45 24.77 -30.12
N VAL A 130 3.53 25.03 -29.37
CA VAL A 130 4.56 26.01 -29.77
C VAL A 130 5.25 25.60 -31.07
N VAL A 131 5.66 24.33 -31.18
CA VAL A 131 6.29 23.80 -32.40
C VAL A 131 5.33 23.90 -33.58
N SER A 132 4.07 23.49 -33.39
CA SER A 132 3.05 23.58 -34.44
C SER A 132 2.84 25.03 -34.88
N TYR A 133 2.70 25.97 -33.95
CA TYR A 133 2.52 27.38 -34.27
C TYR A 133 3.68 27.97 -35.09
N ILE A 134 4.93 27.58 -34.80
CA ILE A 134 6.12 28.10 -35.50
C ILE A 134 6.30 27.48 -36.89
N TYR A 135 6.10 26.15 -37.02
CA TYR A 135 6.49 25.41 -38.22
C TYR A 135 5.34 25.16 -39.19
N LEU A 136 4.09 25.05 -38.72
CA LEU A 136 2.93 24.80 -39.57
C LEU A 136 2.70 25.91 -40.61
N PRO A 137 2.84 27.21 -40.29
CA PRO A 137 2.73 28.28 -41.29
C PRO A 137 3.82 28.18 -42.37
N LYS A 138 5.05 27.81 -42.00
CA LYS A 138 6.18 27.67 -42.93
C LYS A 138 5.95 26.50 -43.91
N LEU A 139 5.43 25.38 -43.43
CA LEU A 139 5.07 24.23 -44.26
C LEU A 139 3.91 24.54 -45.23
N LEU A 140 2.90 25.27 -44.77
CA LEU A 140 1.74 25.65 -45.61
C LEU A 140 2.11 26.69 -46.68
N GLN A 141 3.01 27.63 -46.37
CA GLN A 141 3.53 28.60 -47.35
C GLN A 141 4.41 27.94 -48.43
N PHE A 142 5.15 26.88 -48.08
CA PHE A 142 5.90 26.10 -49.07
C PHE A 142 4.99 25.36 -50.06
N LYS A 143 3.83 24.85 -49.61
CA LYS A 143 2.86 24.16 -50.48
C LYS A 143 2.07 25.07 -51.42
N THR A 144 1.94 26.36 -51.11
CA THR A 144 1.19 27.32 -51.94
C THR A 144 2.05 28.01 -53.01
N LYS A 145 3.38 27.85 -52.96
CA LYS A 145 4.33 28.39 -53.93
C LYS A 145 4.86 27.37 -54.96
N SER A 146 4.33 26.14 -54.95
CA SER A 146 4.56 25.12 -55.99
C SER A 146 3.34 25.00 -56.90
#